data_AF-A0A183TRG7-F1
#
_entry.id   AF-A0A183TRG7-F1
#
_cell.length_a   1.000
_cell.length_b   1.000
_cell.length_c   1.000
_cell.angle_alpha   90.00
_cell.angle_beta   90.00
_cell.angle_gamma   90.00
#
_symmetry.space_group_name_H-M   'P 1'
#
loop_
_entity.id
_entity.type
_entity.pdbx_description
1 polymer ?
#
loop_
_entity_poly.entity_id
_entity_poly.type
_entity_poly.pdbx_seq_one_letter_code
_entity_poly.pdbx_strand_id
1 'polypeptide(L)' 'MTEKITNGIETILLTIKTRGSQTLEAITLYQPPGTDPDADTGLLENIKEIGSPPDVVLMGDFNAPSIRWNDLQAQC' A
#
# COMPACT_ATOMS: atom_id res chain seq x y z
N MET A 1 0.48 17.67 0.29
CA MET A 1 1.13 16.52 0.94
C MET A 1 0.45 16.35 2.28
N THR A 2 -0.08 15.16 2.53
CA THR A 2 -0.79 14.83 3.77
C THR A 2 -0.18 13.58 4.36
N GLU A 3 0.05 13.58 5.67
CA GLU A 3 0.62 12.45 6.41
C GLU A 3 -0.47 11.82 7.30
N LYS A 4 -0.51 10.49 7.36
CA LYS A 4 -1.46 9.75 8.21
C LYS A 4 -0.83 8.45 8.69
N ILE A 5 -1.14 8.06 9.92
CA ILE A 5 -0.83 6.74 10.47
C ILE A 5 -2.15 5.96 10.57
N THR A 6 -2.21 4.76 9.97
CA THR A 6 -3.38 3.87 10.00
C THR A 6 -2.92 2.47 10.38
N ASN A 7 -3.38 1.92 11.50
CA ASN A 7 -3.01 0.57 11.97
C ASN A 7 -1.49 0.31 11.96
N GLY A 8 -0.69 1.30 12.37
CA GLY A 8 0.77 1.19 12.40
C GLY A 8 1.47 1.40 11.04
N ILE A 9 0.72 1.58 9.95
CA ILE A 9 1.27 1.94 8.64
C ILE A 9 1.35 3.46 8.53
N GLU A 10 2.55 3.96 8.25
CA GLU A 10 2.81 5.36 7.96
C GLU A 10 2.54 5.62 6.48
N THR A 11 1.82 6.69 6.18
CA THR A 11 1.42 7.02 4.81
C THR A 11 1.66 8.48 4.48
N ILE A 12 2.09 8.72 3.24
CA ILE A 12 2.21 10.04 2.65
C ILE A 12 1.36 10.06 1.39
N LEU A 13 0.40 10.99 1.32
CA LEU A 13 -0.41 11.25 0.14
C LEU A 13 0.12 12.46 -0.64
N LEU A 14 0.35 12.24 -1.94
CA LEU A 14 0.69 13.27 -2.92
C LEU A 14 -0.34 13.29 -4.04
N THR A 15 -1.00 14.44 -4.22
CA THR A 15 -1.88 14.68 -5.36
C THR A 15 -1.07 15.23 -6.53
N ILE A 16 -1.06 14.50 -7.65
CA ILE A 16 -0.36 14.88 -8.88
C ILE A 16 -1.41 15.31 -9.90
N LYS A 17 -1.29 16.55 -10.39
CA LYS A 17 -2.19 17.08 -11.42
C LYS A 17 -1.39 17.84 -12.47
N THR A 18 -1.59 17.45 -13.72
CA THR A 18 -1.02 18.16 -14.87
C THR A 18 -2.15 18.72 -15.75
N ARG A 19 -1.84 19.75 -16.53
CA ARG A 19 -2.85 20.38 -17.38
C ARG A 19 -3.30 19.41 -18.46
N GLY A 20 -4.60 19.13 -18.50
CA GLY A 20 -5.20 18.21 -19.48
C GLY A 20 -5.10 16.72 -19.12
N SER A 21 -4.57 16.36 -17.95
CA SER A 21 -4.61 14.99 -17.42
C SER A 21 -5.70 14.84 -16.36
N GLN A 22 -6.08 13.59 -16.09
CA GLN A 22 -6.75 13.27 -14.83
C GLN A 22 -5.81 13.50 -13.64
N THR A 23 -6.42 13.71 -12.47
CA THR A 23 -5.68 13.76 -11.21
C THR A 23 -5.23 12.35 -10.86
N LEU A 24 -3.98 12.20 -10.43
CA LEU A 24 -3.45 10.95 -9.88
C LEU A 24 -3.15 11.14 -8.40
N GLU A 25 -3.57 10.19 -7.58
CA GLU A 25 -3.16 10.14 -6.17
C GLU A 25 -2.00 9.14 -6.01
N ALA A 26 -0.86 9.61 -5.52
CA ALA A 26 0.26 8.75 -5.17
C ALA A 26 0.34 8.63 -3.65
N ILE A 27 0.16 7.41 -3.15
CA ILE A 27 0.27 7.11 -1.72
C ILE A 27 1.52 6.26 -1.51
N THR A 28 2.47 6.82 -0.77
CA THR A 28 3.63 6.09 -0.29
C THR A 28 3.32 5.51 1.08
N LEU A 29 3.51 4.21 1.25
CA LEU A 29 3.31 3.46 2.49
C LEU A 29 4.64 3.02 3.07
N TYR A 30 4.77 3.10 4.38
CA TYR A 30 5.83 2.47 5.15
C TYR A 30 5.19 1.69 6.28
N GLN A 31 5.34 0.36 6.25
CA GLN A 31 5.00 -0.50 7.36
C GLN A 31 6.29 -0.75 8.16
N PRO A 32 6.40 -0.24 9.39
CA PRO A 32 7.55 -0.53 10.23
C PRO A 32 7.68 -2.03 10.47
N PRO A 33 8.92 -2.56 10.63
CA PRO A 33 9.13 -3.95 10.98
C PRO A 33 8.42 -4.30 12.28
N GLY A 34 7.38 -5.12 12.18
CA GLY A 34 6.62 -5.61 13.32
C GLY A 34 7.25 -6.87 13.92
N THR A 35 7.09 -7.05 15.23
CA THR A 35 7.35 -8.34 15.91
C THR A 35 6.09 -9.23 15.92
N ASP A 36 4.97 -8.72 15.43
CA ASP A 36 3.68 -9.40 15.42
C ASP A 36 3.56 -10.29 14.17
N PRO A 37 3.47 -11.63 14.34
CA PRO A 37 3.32 -12.56 13.22
C PRO A 37 2.01 -12.38 12.43
N ASP A 38 1.01 -11.68 12.98
CA ASP A 38 -0.26 -11.41 12.31
C ASP A 38 -0.33 -10.02 11.63
N ALA A 39 0.75 -9.24 11.70
CA ALA A 39 0.82 -7.91 11.06
C ALA A 39 0.57 -7.97 9.54
N ASP A 40 0.93 -9.09 8.91
CA ASP A 40 0.74 -9.32 7.47
C ASP A 40 -0.71 -9.62 7.11
N THR A 41 -1.48 -10.22 8.03
CA THR A 41 -2.86 -10.68 7.80
C THR A 41 -3.81 -9.49 7.60
N GLY A 42 -3.56 -8.36 8.27
CA GLY A 42 -4.35 -7.13 8.13
C GLY A 42 -3.86 -6.18 7.03
N LEU A 43 -2.69 -6.43 6.43
CA LEU A 43 -2.05 -5.50 5.50
C LEU A 43 -2.91 -5.26 4.25
N LEU A 44 -3.48 -6.31 3.66
CA LEU A 44 -4.32 -6.18 2.47
C LEU A 44 -5.59 -5.37 2.73
N GLU A 45 -6.20 -5.53 3.90
CA GLU A 45 -7.38 -4.76 4.29
C GLU A 45 -7.04 -3.28 4.48
N ASN A 46 -5.91 -3.00 5.15
CA ASN A 46 -5.40 -1.64 5.32
C ASN A 46 -5.09 -1.00 3.96
N ILE A 47 -4.42 -1.71 3.05
CA ILE A 47 -4.11 -1.22 1.70
C ILE A 47 -5.39 -0.91 0.92
N LYS A 48 -6.41 -1.78 1.02
CA LYS A 48 -7.70 -1.58 0.37
C LYS A 48 -8.42 -0.34 0.90
N GLU A 49 -8.38 -0.11 2.21
CA GLU A 49 -8.97 1.09 2.82
C GLU A 49 -8.22 2.36 2.38
N ILE A 50 -6.89 2.34 2.44
CA ILE A 50 -6.02 3.45 2.07
C ILE A 50 -6.15 3.79 0.57
N GLY A 51 -6.22 2.77 -0.28
CA GLY A 51 -6.38 2.88 -1.74
C GLY A 51 -7.82 2.99 -2.22
N SER A 52 -8.76 3.40 -1.37
CA SER A 52 -10.16 3.61 -1.76
C SER A 52 -10.42 4.72 -2.81
N PRO A 53 -9.58 5.76 -2.95
CA PRO A 53 -9.74 6.74 -4.03
C PRO A 53 -9.56 6.14 -5.44
N PRO A 54 -10.26 6.65 -6.46
CA PRO A 54 -10.03 6.26 -7.84
C PRO A 54 -8.69 6.79 -8.36
N ASP A 55 -8.08 6.08 -9.32
CA ASP A 55 -6.82 6.47 -9.98
C ASP A 55 -5.67 6.73 -8.99
N VAL A 56 -5.40 5.72 -8.15
CA VAL A 56 -4.36 5.74 -7.12
C VAL A 56 -3.18 4.83 -7.48
N VAL A 57 -1.96 5.31 -7.20
CA VAL A 57 -0.74 4.48 -7.17
C VAL A 57 -0.36 4.28 -5.71
N LEU A 58 -0.28 3.02 -5.30
CA LEU A 58 0.21 2.61 -3.99
C LEU A 58 1.65 2.11 -4.15
N MET A 59 2.59 2.64 -3.37
CA MET A 59 3.99 2.24 -3.42
C MET A 59 4.67 2.37 -2.05
N GLY A 60 5.86 1.80 -1.89
CA GLY A 60 6.68 1.98 -0.70
C GLY A 60 7.16 0.65 -0.12
N ASP A 61 7.54 0.67 1.14
CA ASP A 61 8.05 -0.51 1.85
C ASP A 61 6.94 -1.07 2.75
N PHE A 62 6.33 -2.14 2.27
CA PHE A 62 5.27 -2.86 2.97
C PHE A 62 5.83 -3.80 4.05
N ASN A 63 7.15 -4.00 4.14
CA ASN A 63 7.77 -4.97 5.04
C ASN A 63 7.12 -6.37 4.97
N ALA A 64 6.55 -6.73 3.82
CA ALA A 64 5.84 -7.99 3.60
C ALA A 64 6.73 -8.95 2.79
N PRO A 65 6.62 -10.27 3.01
CA PRO A 65 7.37 -11.24 2.23
C PRO A 65 7.02 -11.15 0.74
N SER A 66 8.03 -11.33 -0.12
CA SER A 66 7.83 -11.37 -1.57
C SER A 66 6.98 -12.60 -1.96
N ILE A 67 5.89 -12.38 -2.68
CA ILE A 67 5.09 -13.48 -3.24
C ILE A 67 5.75 -14.01 -4.51
N ARG A 68 6.11 -15.30 -4.53
CA ARG A 68 6.55 -15.99 -5.76
C ARG A 68 5.33 -16.56 -6.49
N TRP A 69 4.74 -15.76 -7.37
CA TRP A 69 3.52 -16.12 -8.11
C TRP A 69 3.61 -17.44 -8.89
N ASN A 70 4.80 -17.78 -9.39
CA ASN A 70 5.02 -19.02 -10.15
C ASN A 70 4.92 -20.29 -9.28
N ASP A 71 5.23 -20.19 -7.99
CA ASP A 71 5.22 -21.34 -7.08
C ASP A 71 3.82 -21.66 -6.56
N LEU A 72 2.89 -20.71 -6.67
CA LEU A 72 1.49 -20.90 -6.33
C LEU A 72 0.75 -21.77 -7.36
N GLN A 73 1.18 -21.78 -8.63
CA GLN A 73 0.58 -22.63 -9.67
C GLN A 73 0.99 -24.10 -9.57
N ALA A 74 2.08 -24.42 -8.87
CA ALA A 74 2.57 -25.79 -8.72
C ALA A 74 1.83 -26.59 -7.62
N GLN A 75 0.83 -26.00 -6.97
CA GLN A 75 0.04 -26.61 -5.89
C GLN A 75 -1.37 -27.06 -6.33
N CYS A 76 -1.63 -27.13 -7.64
CA CYS A 76 -2.86 -27.68 -8.21
C CYS A 76 -2.67 -29.14 -8.66
#